data_AF-A0A818VJY4-F1
#
_entry.id   AF-A0A818VJY4-F1
#
_cell.length_a   1.000
_cell.length_b   1.000
_cell.length_c   1.000
_cell.angle_alpha   90.00
_cell.angle_beta   90.00
_cell.angle_gamma   90.00
#
_symmetry.space_group_name_H-M   'P 1'
#
loop_
_entity.id
_entity.type
_entity.pdbx_description
1 polymer ?
#
loop_
_entity_poly.entity_id
_entity_poly.type
_entity_poly.pdbx_seq_one_letter_code
_entity_poly.pdbx_strand_id
1 'polypeptide(L)'
;MSKSSIRTKSRRDSSIERSPYNESRKRKSSTSLYSYDDSDIAYRSAPEYLRRLMNTSNGNVTRTHSASEMNLNRLDSGNPKYKAQEDYYDEIQLLKKELKFVKDDNSNLRAKIRRLEEDNTRKCKEIDNLYDPNKNGDLRRTLANSTTPTANVVINLKQRVFKLELQLKQKETIIDEIKNDPRWTKSTELEIQNRALFNELEKEKLERLNYIQHDYMISLDEETKNAIRKLEADKRELKVENENLMKKVQELENLEHDKQLSPRKYDESTDRNVVHKMEKLKEMCEYYENELEQMKDDLKIMRRERDKYRDKLE
;
A
#
# COMPACT_ATOMS: atom_id res chain seq x y z
N MET A 1 -31.67 58.52 -31.62
CA MET A 1 -32.29 57.40 -30.87
C MET A 1 -31.17 56.76 -30.07
N SER A 2 -30.91 57.22 -28.85
CA SER A 2 -31.50 56.82 -27.56
C SER A 2 -30.67 55.76 -26.84
N LYS A 3 -30.31 56.10 -25.60
CA LYS A 3 -29.33 55.50 -24.69
C LYS A 3 -29.90 54.31 -23.91
N SER A 4 -29.03 53.38 -23.49
CA SER A 4 -29.06 52.66 -22.20
C SER A 4 -27.84 51.73 -22.15
N SER A 5 -26.78 51.85 -21.34
CA SER A 5 -26.57 52.28 -19.96
C SER A 5 -27.31 51.43 -18.92
N ILE A 6 -26.72 50.29 -18.55
CA ILE A 6 -27.00 49.61 -17.29
C ILE A 6 -25.67 49.39 -16.57
N ARG A 7 -25.53 50.12 -15.46
CA ARG A 7 -24.43 50.08 -14.49
C ARG A 7 -24.96 49.35 -13.28
N THR A 8 -24.50 48.13 -13.00
CA THR A 8 -24.78 47.45 -11.74
C THR A 8 -23.55 47.51 -10.85
N LYS A 9 -23.69 48.28 -9.76
CA LYS A 9 -22.78 48.27 -8.61
C LYS A 9 -23.10 47.03 -7.78
N SER A 10 -22.16 46.12 -7.60
CA SER A 10 -22.25 45.09 -6.55
C SER A 10 -21.23 45.40 -5.45
N ARG A 11 -21.76 45.37 -4.22
CA ARG A 11 -21.11 45.74 -2.97
C ARG A 11 -20.04 44.72 -2.58
N ARG A 12 -19.01 45.22 -1.91
CA ARG A 12 -18.01 44.43 -1.18
C ARG A 12 -18.72 43.74 -0.01
N ASP A 13 -18.67 42.42 0.03
CA ASP A 13 -18.78 41.64 1.26
C ASP A 13 -17.46 40.88 1.44
N SER A 14 -16.71 41.29 2.44
CA SER A 14 -15.49 40.64 2.91
C SER A 14 -15.88 39.55 3.91
N SER A 15 -16.16 38.35 3.41
CA SER A 15 -16.29 37.15 4.23
C SER A 15 -15.05 36.29 4.00
N ILE A 16 -14.16 36.32 4.98
CA ILE A 16 -12.94 35.50 5.04
C ILE A 16 -13.37 34.05 5.22
N GLU A 17 -13.39 33.29 4.12
CA GLU A 17 -13.48 31.83 4.16
C GLU A 17 -12.18 31.29 4.76
N ARG A 18 -12.27 30.75 5.97
CA ARG A 18 -11.20 30.00 6.62
C ARG A 18 -11.09 28.63 5.95
N SER A 19 -9.99 28.42 5.23
CA SER A 19 -9.56 27.11 4.74
C SER A 19 -9.33 26.13 5.90
N PRO A 20 -9.92 24.90 5.88
CA PRO A 20 -9.73 23.91 6.92
C PRO A 20 -8.60 22.94 6.54
N TYR A 21 -7.38 23.44 6.34
CA TYR A 21 -6.19 22.60 6.25
C TYR A 21 -4.99 23.38 6.80
N ASN A 22 -4.91 23.44 8.13
CA ASN A 22 -3.65 23.70 8.82
C ASN A 22 -3.58 22.79 10.05
N GLU A 23 -3.53 21.49 9.75
CA GLU A 23 -3.23 20.47 10.72
C GLU A 23 -1.78 20.68 11.15
N SER A 24 -1.63 21.22 12.35
CA SER A 24 -0.37 21.50 12.99
C SER A 24 0.43 20.20 13.11
N ARG A 25 1.32 19.95 12.15
CA ARG A 25 2.44 19.04 12.34
C ARG A 25 3.27 19.63 13.48
N LYS A 26 2.95 19.20 14.71
CA LYS A 26 3.84 19.22 15.86
C LYS A 26 5.15 18.59 15.41
N ARG A 27 6.09 19.43 14.95
CA ARG A 27 7.49 19.06 14.94
C ARG A 27 7.81 18.78 16.39
N LYS A 28 7.98 17.49 16.71
CA LYS A 28 8.57 17.05 17.96
C LYS A 28 9.97 17.62 17.99
N SER A 29 10.10 18.83 18.54
CA SER A 29 11.36 19.33 19.07
C SER A 29 11.84 18.28 20.06
N SER A 30 12.99 17.66 19.78
CA SER A 30 13.63 16.67 20.64
C SER A 30 14.26 17.28 21.90
N THR A 31 13.88 18.49 22.28
CA THR A 31 14.12 19.01 23.62
C THR A 31 12.88 18.72 24.47
N SER A 32 12.81 17.48 24.94
CA SER A 32 11.99 17.12 26.09
C SER A 32 12.54 17.82 27.34
N LEU A 33 12.38 19.14 27.40
CA LEU A 33 12.47 19.87 28.65
C LEU A 33 11.10 19.71 29.30
N TYR A 34 11.08 18.85 30.31
CA TYR A 34 9.97 18.64 31.23
C TYR A 34 9.22 19.95 31.49
N SER A 35 7.89 19.93 31.38
CA SER A 35 7.06 21.02 31.88
C SER A 35 7.26 21.07 33.39
N TYR A 36 8.17 21.92 33.85
CA TYR A 36 8.27 22.26 35.25
C TYR A 36 7.11 23.18 35.56
N ASP A 37 6.20 22.71 36.42
CA ASP A 37 5.21 23.58 37.04
C ASP A 37 5.96 24.72 37.75
N ASP A 38 5.49 25.96 37.59
CA ASP A 38 6.11 27.17 38.15
C ASP A 38 6.30 27.09 39.68
N SER A 39 5.47 26.28 40.34
CA SER A 39 5.57 25.94 41.77
C SER A 39 6.87 25.22 42.14
N ASP A 40 7.43 24.45 41.21
CA ASP A 40 8.60 23.62 41.42
C ASP A 40 9.91 24.43 41.34
N ILE A 41 9.90 25.53 40.56
CA ILE A 41 11.02 26.48 40.44
C ILE A 41 11.16 27.31 41.72
N ALA A 42 10.04 27.78 42.27
CA ALA A 42 10.00 28.52 43.54
C ALA A 42 10.45 27.62 44.71
N TYR A 43 10.03 26.36 44.72
CA TYR A 43 10.47 25.37 45.72
C TYR A 43 11.97 25.07 45.61
N ARG A 44 12.52 24.91 44.39
CA ARG A 44 13.96 24.64 44.18
C ARG A 44 14.86 25.84 44.40
N SER A 45 14.32 27.05 44.26
CA SER A 45 15.02 28.31 44.50
C SER A 45 15.01 28.73 45.97
N ALA A 46 14.19 28.07 46.81
CA ALA A 46 14.19 28.29 48.26
C ALA A 46 15.43 27.63 48.92
N PRO A 47 16.07 28.29 49.90
CA PRO A 47 17.13 27.72 50.70
C PRO A 47 16.77 26.35 51.28
N GLU A 48 17.73 25.43 51.31
CA GLU A 48 17.55 24.05 51.81
C GLU A 48 16.89 23.99 53.20
N TYR A 49 17.19 24.97 54.05
CA TYR A 49 16.55 25.11 55.37
C TYR A 49 15.02 25.28 55.27
N LEU A 50 14.54 26.18 54.41
CA LEU A 50 13.11 26.43 54.21
C LEU A 50 12.40 25.23 53.57
N ARG A 51 13.07 24.57 52.62
CA ARG A 51 12.55 23.33 52.01
C ARG A 51 12.41 22.22 53.06
N ARG A 52 13.36 22.11 53.99
CA ARG A 52 13.34 21.12 55.07
C ARG A 52 12.23 21.39 56.09
N LEU A 53 12.02 22.65 56.46
CA LEU A 53 10.91 23.06 57.34
C LEU A 53 9.54 22.75 56.71
N MET A 54 9.36 23.09 55.44
CA MET A 54 8.14 22.81 54.67
C MET A 54 7.85 21.30 54.56
N ASN A 55 8.89 20.47 54.45
CA ASN A 55 8.75 19.01 54.42
C ASN A 55 8.44 18.40 55.79
N THR A 56 8.76 19.10 56.89
CA THR A 56 8.43 18.65 58.26
C THR A 56 7.09 19.15 58.77
N SER A 57 6.55 20.25 58.20
CA SER A 57 5.26 20.81 58.60
C SER A 57 4.06 20.11 57.95
N ASN A 58 4.28 19.41 56.82
CA ASN A 58 3.24 18.62 56.17
C ASN A 58 3.24 17.21 56.77
N GLY A 59 2.62 17.10 57.95
CA GLY A 59 2.42 15.83 58.64
C GLY A 59 1.67 14.83 57.77
N ASN A 60 2.39 13.85 57.22
CA ASN A 60 1.88 12.52 56.96
C ASN A 60 3.04 11.52 56.97
N VAL A 61 3.02 10.70 58.02
CA VAL A 61 3.84 9.50 58.20
C VAL A 61 3.43 8.47 57.16
N THR A 62 4.35 8.08 56.28
CA THR A 62 4.41 6.70 55.80
C THR A 62 5.85 6.21 55.89
N ARG A 63 6.10 5.47 56.96
CA ARG A 63 7.22 4.54 57.07
C ARG A 63 7.09 3.53 55.92
N THR A 64 8.04 3.51 54.99
CA THR A 64 8.32 2.31 54.21
C THR A 64 9.83 2.11 54.17
N HIS A 65 10.24 1.02 54.82
CA HIS A 65 11.59 0.47 54.83
C HIS A 65 12.05 0.15 53.40
N SER A 66 13.28 0.56 53.04
CA SER A 66 14.31 -0.25 52.36
C SER A 66 15.33 0.64 51.66
N ALA A 67 16.51 0.83 52.27
CA ALA A 67 17.82 0.84 51.61
C ALA A 67 18.91 1.14 52.64
N SER A 68 19.66 0.08 52.96
CA SER A 68 21.04 -0.01 53.47
C SER A 68 21.70 1.23 54.11
N GLU A 69 21.90 1.10 55.42
CA GLU A 69 23.13 1.31 56.20
C GLU A 69 24.21 2.32 55.76
N MET A 70 24.64 3.06 56.78
CA MET A 70 25.90 3.83 56.94
C MET A 70 25.94 5.29 56.49
N ASN A 71 25.23 6.15 57.21
CA ASN A 71 25.88 7.12 58.13
C ASN A 71 24.80 7.93 58.85
N LEU A 72 24.30 7.36 59.96
CA LEU A 72 23.46 8.08 60.91
C LEU A 72 24.36 8.99 61.76
N ASN A 73 24.98 9.99 61.13
CA ASN A 73 25.33 11.21 61.86
C ASN A 73 24.00 11.89 62.16
N ARG A 74 23.52 11.59 63.37
CA ARG A 74 22.48 12.31 64.09
C ARG A 74 22.42 13.77 63.61
N LEU A 75 21.38 14.05 62.83
CA LEU A 75 20.46 15.14 63.02
C LEU A 75 21.04 16.27 63.89
N ASP A 76 22.02 16.98 63.34
CA ASP A 76 22.48 18.21 63.96
C ASP A 76 21.32 19.20 63.83
N SER A 77 20.99 19.82 64.97
CA SER A 77 19.83 20.66 65.23
C SER A 77 19.42 21.55 64.04
N GLY A 78 18.14 21.92 63.97
CA GLY A 78 17.57 22.83 62.98
C GLY A 78 18.12 24.26 62.99
N ASN A 79 19.39 24.44 63.32
CA ASN A 79 20.19 25.62 63.11
C ASN A 79 21.05 25.40 61.86
N PRO A 80 21.04 26.33 60.90
CA PRO A 80 21.99 26.29 59.78
C PRO A 80 23.40 26.18 60.36
N LYS A 81 24.20 25.22 59.88
CA LYS A 81 25.65 25.26 60.08
C LYS A 81 26.18 26.45 59.31
N TYR A 82 26.22 27.59 59.99
CA TYR A 82 26.80 28.79 59.42
C TYR A 82 28.30 28.54 59.24
N LYS A 83 28.79 28.74 58.02
CA LYS A 83 30.22 28.76 57.73
C LYS A 83 30.87 29.96 58.46
N ALA A 84 32.20 29.97 58.56
CA ALA A 84 32.86 31.16 59.09
C ALA A 84 32.58 32.37 58.18
N GLN A 85 32.63 33.58 58.74
CA GLN A 85 32.34 34.79 57.97
C GLN A 85 33.31 34.94 56.78
N GLU A 86 34.58 34.54 56.94
CA GLU A 86 35.56 34.54 55.85
C GLU A 86 35.15 33.60 54.70
N ASP A 87 34.72 32.37 55.01
CA ASP A 87 34.30 31.38 54.01
C ASP A 87 33.12 31.87 53.16
N TYR A 88 32.20 32.61 53.77
CA TYR A 88 31.08 33.21 53.05
C TYR A 88 31.53 34.32 52.09
N TYR A 89 32.51 35.13 52.47
CA TYR A 89 33.06 36.14 51.57
C TYR A 89 33.75 35.50 50.36
N ASP A 90 34.52 34.44 50.58
CA ASP A 90 35.21 33.73 49.51
C ASP A 90 34.22 33.04 48.56
N GLU A 91 33.16 32.41 49.08
CA GLU A 91 32.09 31.84 48.28
C GLU A 91 31.34 32.89 47.45
N ILE A 92 31.04 34.06 48.04
CA ILE A 92 30.43 35.18 47.31
C ILE A 92 31.37 35.67 46.20
N GLN A 93 32.68 35.72 46.44
CA GLN A 93 33.65 36.10 45.41
C GLN A 93 33.74 35.07 44.29
N LEU A 94 33.74 33.77 44.62
CA LEU A 94 33.73 32.68 43.65
C LEU A 94 32.45 32.69 42.81
N LEU A 95 31.27 32.80 43.44
CA LEU A 95 29.99 32.88 42.75
C LEU A 95 29.90 34.13 41.86
N LYS A 96 30.46 35.26 42.27
CA LYS A 96 30.55 36.46 41.40
C LYS A 96 31.41 36.21 40.16
N LYS A 97 32.54 35.51 40.31
CA LYS A 97 33.40 35.13 39.18
C LYS A 97 32.70 34.17 38.23
N GLU A 98 32.04 33.14 38.78
CA GLU A 98 31.28 32.16 38.01
C GLU A 98 30.08 32.79 37.30
N LEU A 99 29.32 33.65 37.98
CA LEU A 99 28.21 34.39 37.38
C LEU A 99 28.68 35.28 36.22
N LYS A 100 29.82 35.95 36.39
CA LYS A 100 30.43 36.75 35.31
C LYS A 100 30.79 35.87 34.13
N PHE A 101 31.46 34.73 34.39
CA PHE A 101 31.81 33.76 33.36
C PHE A 101 30.59 33.25 32.60
N VAL A 102 29.53 32.84 33.29
CA VAL A 102 28.29 32.35 32.67
C VAL A 102 27.58 33.45 31.88
N LYS A 103 27.60 34.70 32.34
CA LYS A 103 27.05 35.84 31.58
C LYS A 103 27.84 36.09 30.30
N ASP A 104 29.15 36.09 30.39
CA ASP A 104 30.04 36.30 29.24
C ASP A 104 29.86 35.14 28.23
N ASP A 105 29.78 33.90 28.70
CA ASP A 105 29.53 32.72 27.86
C ASP A 105 28.14 32.75 27.20
N ASN A 106 27.09 33.13 27.94
CA ASN A 106 25.75 33.29 27.38
C ASN A 106 25.72 34.37 26.29
N SER A 107 26.43 35.49 26.49
CA SER A 107 26.59 36.54 25.48
C SER A 107 27.25 36.01 24.21
N ASN A 108 28.33 35.22 24.36
CA ASN A 108 29.02 34.57 23.24
C ASN A 108 28.11 33.60 22.48
N LEU A 109 27.34 32.77 23.20
CA LEU A 109 26.39 31.83 22.60
C LEU A 109 25.28 32.55 21.85
N ARG A 110 24.72 33.64 22.40
CA ARG A 110 23.72 34.48 21.70
C ARG A 110 24.28 35.05 20.40
N ALA A 111 25.51 35.56 20.42
CA ALA A 111 26.16 36.07 19.22
C ALA A 111 26.39 34.97 18.17
N LYS A 112 26.78 33.76 18.59
CA LYS A 112 26.94 32.60 17.70
C LYS A 112 25.63 32.17 17.07
N ILE A 113 24.55 32.11 17.84
CA ILE A 113 23.20 31.79 17.35
C ILE A 113 22.79 32.80 16.27
N ARG A 114 22.93 34.10 16.55
CA ARG A 114 22.56 35.14 15.58
C ARG A 114 23.33 35.01 14.26
N ARG A 115 24.64 34.76 14.30
CA ARG A 115 25.45 34.53 13.09
C ARG A 115 24.98 33.31 12.30
N LEU A 116 24.68 32.21 12.99
CA LEU A 116 24.19 30.99 12.35
C LEU A 116 22.81 31.19 11.73
N GLU A 117 21.92 31.93 12.38
CA GLU A 117 20.61 32.29 11.82
C GLU A 117 20.74 33.16 10.58
N GLU A 118 21.59 34.18 10.60
CA GLU A 118 21.88 35.02 9.44
C GLU A 118 22.43 34.19 8.26
N ASP A 119 23.40 33.30 8.50
CA ASP A 119 23.95 32.42 7.46
C ASP A 119 22.91 31.40 6.95
N ASN A 120 22.06 30.88 7.82
CA ASN A 120 20.99 29.98 7.42
C ASN A 120 19.98 30.70 6.51
N THR A 121 19.56 31.92 6.87
CA THR A 121 18.66 32.71 6.01
C THR A 121 19.28 33.06 4.66
N ARG A 122 20.59 33.31 4.60
CA ARG A 122 21.32 33.51 3.34
C ARG A 122 21.29 32.26 2.47
N LYS A 123 21.60 31.09 3.04
CA LYS A 123 21.57 29.81 2.33
C LYS A 123 20.16 29.44 1.85
N CYS A 124 19.12 29.69 2.65
CA CYS A 124 17.74 29.49 2.22
C CYS A 124 17.41 30.34 0.99
N LYS A 125 17.80 31.62 0.98
CA LYS A 125 17.61 32.51 -0.18
C LYS A 125 18.40 32.05 -1.41
N GLU A 126 19.61 31.54 -1.21
CA GLU A 126 20.42 30.96 -2.30
C GLU A 126 19.74 29.72 -2.90
N ILE A 127 19.21 28.84 -2.04
CA ILE A 127 18.43 27.68 -2.46
C ILE A 127 17.18 28.12 -3.26
N ASP A 128 16.41 29.08 -2.75
CA ASP A 128 15.23 29.61 -3.45
C ASP A 128 15.59 30.19 -4.81
N ASN A 129 16.73 30.90 -4.90
CA ASN A 129 17.23 31.44 -6.16
C ASN A 129 17.64 30.33 -7.14
N LEU A 130 18.26 29.24 -6.66
CA LEU A 130 18.61 28.07 -7.49
C LEU A 130 17.38 27.31 -8.01
N TYR A 131 16.24 27.41 -7.34
CA TYR A 131 14.98 26.85 -7.81
C TYR A 131 14.27 27.70 -8.86
N ASP A 132 14.59 29.00 -8.98
CA ASP A 132 13.96 29.90 -9.94
C ASP A 132 14.60 29.76 -11.34
N PRO A 133 13.88 29.22 -12.35
CA PRO A 133 14.45 28.98 -13.68
C PRO A 133 14.88 30.26 -14.41
N ASN A 134 14.24 31.39 -14.10
CA ASN A 134 14.45 32.67 -14.78
C ASN A 134 15.66 33.43 -14.23
N LYS A 135 15.93 33.30 -12.93
CA LYS A 135 17.09 33.96 -12.28
C LYS A 135 18.41 33.22 -12.54
N ASN A 136 18.34 31.93 -12.89
CA ASN A 136 19.51 31.11 -13.18
C ASN A 136 19.92 31.08 -14.65
N GLY A 137 19.44 32.03 -15.47
CA GLY A 137 19.81 32.13 -16.89
C GLY A 137 21.32 32.22 -17.11
N ASP A 138 22.02 33.00 -16.27
CA ASP A 138 23.46 33.19 -16.41
C ASP A 138 24.27 32.02 -15.84
N LEU A 139 23.81 31.39 -14.77
CA LEU A 139 24.38 30.12 -14.28
C LEU A 139 24.21 29.02 -15.32
N ARG A 140 23.03 28.92 -15.96
CA ARG A 140 22.77 27.96 -17.05
C ARG A 140 23.63 28.25 -18.28
N ARG A 141 23.84 29.52 -18.64
CA ARG A 141 24.76 29.91 -19.72
C ARG A 141 26.21 29.54 -19.38
N THR A 142 26.68 29.86 -18.18
CA THR A 142 28.04 29.51 -17.75
C THR A 142 28.23 28.00 -17.63
N LEU A 143 27.24 27.25 -17.16
CA LEU A 143 27.27 25.79 -17.16
C LEU A 143 27.20 25.21 -18.57
N ALA A 144 26.40 25.78 -19.47
CA ALA A 144 26.34 25.35 -20.87
C ALA A 144 27.64 25.65 -21.65
N ASN A 145 28.33 26.73 -21.30
CA ASN A 145 29.61 27.13 -21.88
C ASN A 145 30.82 26.50 -21.16
N SER A 146 30.61 25.90 -19.98
CA SER A 146 31.64 25.18 -19.25
C SER A 146 31.89 23.84 -19.93
N THR A 147 33.15 23.53 -20.23
CA THR A 147 33.58 22.21 -20.73
C THR A 147 33.54 21.13 -19.63
N THR A 148 32.68 21.27 -18.63
CA THR A 148 32.50 20.27 -17.59
C THR A 148 31.81 19.04 -18.18
N PRO A 149 32.18 17.81 -17.76
CA PRO A 149 31.57 16.57 -18.25
C PRO A 149 30.04 16.60 -18.22
N THR A 150 29.45 17.21 -17.20
CA THR A 150 28.00 17.36 -17.03
C THR A 150 27.36 18.21 -18.14
N ALA A 151 27.99 19.30 -18.58
CA ALA A 151 27.49 20.15 -19.65
C ALA A 151 27.45 19.41 -20.99
N ASN A 152 28.50 18.63 -21.28
CA ASN A 152 28.58 17.79 -22.47
C ASN A 152 27.49 16.70 -22.47
N VAL A 153 27.20 16.10 -21.32
CA VAL A 153 26.08 15.14 -21.18
C VAL A 153 24.75 15.82 -21.51
N VAL A 154 24.49 17.02 -21.00
CA VAL A 154 23.26 17.77 -21.30
C VAL A 154 23.15 18.11 -22.79
N ILE A 155 24.25 18.52 -23.42
CA ILE A 155 24.27 18.82 -24.87
C ILE A 155 23.99 17.55 -25.68
N ASN A 156 24.65 16.43 -25.36
CA ASN A 156 24.44 15.15 -26.04
C ASN A 156 23.00 14.64 -25.88
N LEU A 157 22.42 14.79 -24.68
CA LEU A 157 21.03 14.44 -24.43
C LEU A 157 20.08 15.30 -25.27
N LYS A 158 20.30 16.62 -25.33
CA LYS A 158 19.51 17.51 -26.20
C LYS A 158 19.61 17.11 -27.67
N GLN A 159 20.81 16.81 -28.17
CA GLN A 159 20.99 16.35 -29.55
C GLN A 159 20.28 15.02 -29.81
N ARG A 160 20.31 14.10 -28.85
CA ARG A 160 19.61 12.81 -28.96
C ARG A 160 18.10 12.99 -28.97
N VAL A 161 17.56 13.85 -28.10
CA VAL A 161 16.13 14.20 -28.10
C VAL A 161 15.72 14.76 -29.45
N PHE A 162 16.46 15.74 -29.97
CA PHE A 162 16.16 16.34 -31.27
C PHE A 162 16.16 15.32 -32.42
N LYS A 163 17.13 14.38 -32.43
CA LYS A 163 17.15 13.29 -33.43
C LYS A 163 15.94 12.36 -33.31
N LEU A 164 15.54 12.02 -32.08
CA LEU A 164 14.38 11.17 -31.83
C LEU A 164 13.08 11.87 -32.26
N GLU A 165 12.93 13.16 -31.99
CA GLU A 165 11.78 13.96 -32.44
C GLU A 165 11.69 13.99 -33.97
N LEU A 166 12.82 14.17 -34.66
CA LEU A 166 12.87 14.14 -36.12
C LEU A 166 12.46 12.76 -36.67
N GLN A 167 12.99 11.68 -36.09
CA GLN A 167 12.63 10.32 -36.48
C GLN A 167 11.16 10.02 -36.22
N LEU A 168 10.62 10.49 -35.10
CA LEU A 168 9.22 10.31 -34.75
C LEU A 168 8.33 10.98 -35.79
N LYS A 169 8.63 12.24 -36.14
CA LYS A 169 7.91 12.97 -37.19
C LYS A 169 7.98 12.28 -38.55
N GLN A 170 9.13 11.74 -38.93
CA GLN A 170 9.27 10.96 -40.18
C GLN A 170 8.45 9.67 -40.16
N LYS A 171 8.38 8.98 -39.01
CA LYS A 171 7.53 7.79 -38.86
C LYS A 171 6.05 8.14 -38.91
N GLU A 172 5.65 9.25 -38.30
CA GLU A 172 4.28 9.75 -38.39
C GLU A 172 3.88 10.05 -39.83
N THR A 173 4.73 10.72 -40.62
CA THR A 173 4.44 10.97 -42.03
C THR A 173 4.29 9.68 -42.83
N ILE A 174 5.14 8.68 -42.60
CA ILE A 174 5.03 7.37 -43.27
C ILE A 174 3.73 6.66 -42.87
N ILE A 175 3.34 6.73 -41.59
CA ILE A 175 2.07 6.16 -41.12
C ILE A 175 0.89 6.83 -41.82
N ASP A 176 0.92 8.16 -41.95
CA ASP A 176 -0.14 8.90 -42.63
C ASP A 176 -0.18 8.58 -44.12
N GLU A 177 0.96 8.41 -44.77
CA GLU A 177 1.05 7.95 -46.16
C GLU A 177 0.43 6.55 -46.34
N ILE A 178 0.73 5.61 -45.44
CA ILE A 178 0.17 4.24 -45.49
C ILE A 178 -1.33 4.25 -45.19
N LYS A 179 -1.78 5.02 -44.19
CA LYS A 179 -3.21 5.13 -43.83
C LYS A 179 -4.02 5.72 -44.97
N ASN A 180 -3.44 6.66 -45.71
CA ASN A 180 -4.07 7.29 -46.86
C ASN A 180 -3.73 6.58 -48.17
N ASP A 181 -3.04 5.42 -48.15
CA ASP A 181 -2.68 4.70 -49.37
C ASP A 181 -3.96 4.14 -50.02
N PRO A 182 -4.34 4.64 -51.20
CA PRO A 182 -5.57 4.23 -51.87
C PRO A 182 -5.54 2.74 -52.25
N ARG A 183 -4.36 2.10 -52.32
CA ARG A 183 -4.25 0.66 -52.59
C ARG A 183 -4.80 -0.20 -51.45
N TRP A 184 -4.58 0.22 -50.20
CA TRP A 184 -5.14 -0.47 -49.04
C TRP A 184 -6.66 -0.40 -49.07
N THR A 185 -7.22 0.81 -49.21
CA THR A 185 -8.67 1.02 -49.32
C THR A 185 -9.26 0.22 -50.48
N LYS A 186 -8.64 0.29 -51.66
CA LYS A 186 -9.10 -0.46 -52.84
C LYS A 186 -9.08 -1.97 -52.63
N SER A 187 -8.06 -2.52 -51.95
CA SER A 187 -8.02 -3.95 -51.62
C SER A 187 -9.18 -4.35 -50.71
N THR A 188 -9.40 -3.57 -49.64
CA THR A 188 -10.52 -3.84 -48.72
C THR A 188 -11.88 -3.71 -49.40
N GLU A 189 -12.04 -2.77 -50.33
CA GLU A 189 -13.27 -2.61 -51.10
C GLU A 189 -13.51 -3.80 -52.03
N LEU A 190 -12.46 -4.30 -52.71
CA LEU A 190 -12.55 -5.50 -53.54
C LEU A 190 -12.85 -6.77 -52.72
N GLU A 191 -12.34 -6.88 -51.50
CA GLU A 191 -12.67 -7.97 -50.58
C GLU A 191 -14.15 -7.92 -50.17
N ILE A 192 -14.66 -6.72 -49.84
CA ILE A 192 -16.09 -6.52 -49.53
C ILE A 192 -16.96 -6.89 -50.73
N GLN A 193 -16.60 -6.43 -51.93
CA GLN A 193 -17.33 -6.76 -53.16
C GLN A 193 -17.31 -8.26 -53.45
N ASN A 194 -16.16 -8.92 -53.34
CA ASN A 194 -16.09 -10.37 -53.51
C ASN A 194 -16.96 -11.10 -52.50
N ARG A 195 -16.92 -10.70 -51.23
CA ARG A 195 -17.76 -11.30 -50.18
C ARG A 195 -19.24 -11.12 -50.48
N ALA A 196 -19.66 -9.95 -50.97
CA ALA A 196 -21.03 -9.70 -51.38
C ALA A 196 -21.43 -10.62 -52.54
N LEU A 197 -20.61 -10.72 -53.58
CA LEU A 197 -20.85 -11.60 -54.73
C LEU A 197 -20.93 -13.08 -54.32
N PHE A 198 -20.05 -13.54 -53.42
CA PHE A 198 -20.11 -14.92 -52.91
C PHE A 198 -21.40 -15.19 -52.13
N ASN A 199 -21.85 -14.25 -51.30
CA ASN A 199 -23.11 -14.38 -50.57
C ASN A 199 -24.31 -14.40 -51.52
N GLU A 200 -24.30 -13.57 -52.56
CA GLU A 200 -25.35 -13.57 -53.59
C GLU A 200 -25.39 -14.90 -54.34
N LEU A 201 -24.22 -15.43 -54.74
CA LEU A 201 -24.13 -16.75 -55.38
C LEU A 201 -24.63 -17.88 -54.46
N GLU A 202 -24.33 -17.82 -53.16
CA GLU A 202 -24.83 -18.80 -52.20
C GLU A 202 -26.35 -18.71 -52.04
N LYS A 203 -26.89 -17.49 -51.96
CA LYS A 203 -28.33 -17.25 -51.91
C LYS A 203 -29.02 -17.78 -53.16
N GLU A 204 -28.51 -17.50 -54.36
CA GLU A 204 -29.07 -17.99 -55.61
C GLU A 204 -29.04 -19.53 -55.70
N LYS A 205 -27.94 -20.16 -55.26
CA LYS A 205 -27.86 -21.63 -55.18
C LYS A 205 -28.92 -22.20 -54.24
N LEU A 206 -29.14 -21.59 -53.08
CA LEU A 206 -30.14 -22.03 -52.12
C LEU A 206 -31.55 -21.85 -52.67
N GLU A 207 -31.83 -20.71 -53.32
CA GLU A 207 -33.11 -20.47 -54.00
C GLU A 207 -33.36 -21.52 -55.07
N ARG A 208 -32.37 -21.82 -55.92
CA ARG A 208 -32.48 -22.88 -56.95
C ARG A 208 -32.75 -24.25 -56.35
N LEU A 209 -32.09 -24.61 -55.25
CA LEU A 209 -32.33 -25.87 -54.55
C LEU A 209 -33.76 -25.92 -53.99
N ASN A 210 -34.24 -24.82 -53.42
CA ASN A 210 -35.61 -24.70 -52.92
C ASN A 210 -36.64 -24.84 -54.05
N TYR A 211 -36.40 -24.25 -55.23
CA TYR A 211 -37.26 -24.45 -56.41
C TYR A 211 -37.32 -25.92 -56.82
N ILE A 212 -36.18 -26.59 -56.94
CA ILE A 212 -36.12 -28.01 -57.30
C ILE A 212 -36.82 -28.88 -56.24
N GLN A 213 -36.62 -28.58 -54.95
CA GLN A 213 -37.27 -29.27 -53.86
C GLN A 213 -38.79 -29.04 -53.88
N HIS A 214 -39.24 -27.83 -54.21
CA HIS A 214 -40.65 -27.49 -54.33
C HIS A 214 -41.33 -28.24 -55.48
N ASP A 215 -40.71 -28.24 -56.67
CA ASP A 215 -41.20 -28.99 -57.85
C ASP A 215 -41.27 -30.49 -57.56
N TYR A 216 -40.24 -31.04 -56.91
CA TYR A 216 -40.25 -32.45 -56.48
C TYR A 216 -41.38 -32.71 -55.48
N MET A 217 -41.58 -31.83 -54.50
CA MET A 217 -42.65 -31.94 -53.50
C MET A 217 -44.04 -31.92 -54.15
N ILE A 218 -44.26 -31.11 -55.20
CA ILE A 218 -45.54 -31.05 -55.91
C ILE A 218 -45.85 -32.38 -56.59
N SER A 219 -44.83 -33.04 -57.17
CA SER A 219 -44.98 -34.29 -57.92
C SER A 219 -45.24 -35.55 -57.07
N LEU A 220 -45.09 -35.47 -55.75
CA LEU A 220 -45.22 -36.61 -54.83
C LEU A 220 -46.67 -36.84 -54.38
N ASP A 221 -46.98 -38.09 -54.04
CA ASP A 221 -48.27 -38.49 -53.45
C ASP A 221 -48.43 -37.94 -52.03
N GLU A 222 -49.67 -37.67 -51.59
CA GLU A 222 -49.94 -37.05 -50.27
C GLU A 222 -49.46 -37.89 -49.08
N GLU A 223 -49.46 -39.21 -49.18
CA GLU A 223 -48.92 -40.09 -48.13
C GLU A 223 -47.41 -39.88 -47.95
N THR A 224 -46.67 -39.78 -49.06
CA THR A 224 -45.23 -39.51 -49.05
C THR A 224 -44.90 -38.09 -48.58
N LYS A 225 -45.71 -37.08 -48.96
CA LYS A 225 -45.59 -35.70 -48.44
C LYS A 225 -45.80 -35.65 -46.92
N ASN A 226 -46.79 -36.36 -46.41
CA ASN A 226 -47.07 -36.42 -44.97
C ASN A 226 -45.93 -37.11 -44.19
N ALA A 227 -45.36 -38.18 -44.74
CA ALA A 227 -44.17 -38.81 -44.18
C ALA A 227 -42.97 -37.86 -44.15
N ILE A 228 -42.73 -37.10 -45.24
CA ILE A 228 -41.66 -36.10 -45.31
C ILE A 228 -41.86 -34.98 -44.27
N ARG A 229 -43.08 -34.43 -44.15
CA ARG A 229 -43.37 -33.39 -43.13
C ARG A 229 -43.14 -33.89 -41.70
N LYS A 230 -43.50 -35.15 -41.42
CA LYS A 230 -43.24 -35.78 -40.12
C LYS A 230 -41.75 -35.93 -39.86
N LEU A 231 -41.00 -36.47 -40.82
CA LEU A 231 -39.54 -36.57 -40.72
C LEU A 231 -38.85 -35.20 -40.61
N GLU A 232 -39.37 -34.16 -41.27
CA GLU A 232 -38.88 -32.78 -41.14
C GLU A 232 -39.16 -32.19 -39.75
N ALA A 233 -40.28 -32.55 -39.12
CA ALA A 233 -40.58 -32.18 -37.74
C ALA A 233 -39.62 -32.86 -36.77
N ASP A 234 -39.46 -34.19 -36.87
CA ASP A 234 -38.51 -34.97 -36.05
C ASP A 234 -37.07 -34.43 -36.24
N LYS A 235 -36.67 -34.10 -37.48
CA LYS A 235 -35.37 -33.49 -37.78
C LYS A 235 -35.20 -32.11 -37.13
N ARG A 236 -36.26 -31.30 -37.03
CA ARG A 236 -36.22 -29.99 -36.35
C ARG A 236 -36.08 -30.17 -34.85
N GLU A 237 -36.80 -31.11 -34.25
CA GLU A 237 -36.69 -31.42 -32.82
C GLU A 237 -35.29 -31.91 -32.46
N LEU A 238 -34.74 -32.86 -33.23
CA LEU A 238 -33.37 -33.35 -33.04
C LEU A 238 -32.32 -32.26 -33.22
N LYS A 239 -32.55 -31.26 -34.08
CA LYS A 239 -31.64 -30.12 -34.22
C LYS A 239 -31.65 -29.22 -32.99
N VAL A 240 -32.83 -28.91 -32.46
CA VAL A 240 -32.99 -28.10 -31.25
C VAL A 240 -32.35 -28.83 -30.05
N GLU A 241 -32.54 -30.14 -29.94
CA GLU A 241 -31.89 -30.96 -28.92
C GLU A 241 -30.36 -30.91 -29.05
N ASN A 242 -29.83 -31.06 -30.27
CA ASN A 242 -28.39 -30.95 -30.53
C ASN A 242 -27.84 -29.56 -30.18
N GLU A 243 -28.54 -28.48 -30.52
CA GLU A 243 -28.12 -27.12 -30.13
C GLU A 243 -28.12 -26.93 -28.61
N ASN A 244 -29.11 -27.49 -27.92
CA ASN A 244 -29.19 -27.45 -26.46
C ASN A 244 -28.07 -28.29 -25.81
N LEU A 245 -27.77 -29.46 -26.36
CA LEU A 245 -26.66 -30.29 -25.91
C LEU A 245 -25.31 -29.60 -26.17
N MET A 246 -25.12 -28.97 -27.32
CA MET A 246 -23.92 -28.18 -27.63
C MET A 246 -23.73 -27.01 -26.66
N LYS A 247 -24.80 -26.26 -26.37
CA LYS A 247 -24.78 -25.22 -25.33
C LYS A 247 -24.44 -25.82 -23.96
N LYS A 248 -24.99 -26.99 -23.63
CA LYS A 248 -24.71 -27.64 -22.36
C LYS A 248 -23.26 -28.10 -22.23
N VAL A 249 -22.69 -28.62 -23.30
CA VAL A 249 -21.27 -28.97 -23.39
C VAL A 249 -20.42 -27.72 -23.23
N GLN A 250 -20.74 -26.63 -23.94
CA GLN A 250 -20.01 -25.36 -23.81
C GLN A 250 -20.09 -24.76 -22.39
N GLU A 251 -21.25 -24.86 -21.73
CA GLU A 251 -21.41 -24.48 -20.32
C GLU A 251 -20.52 -25.31 -19.38
N LEU A 252 -20.45 -26.62 -19.61
CA LEU A 252 -19.61 -27.53 -18.81
C LEU A 252 -18.12 -27.27 -19.05
N GLU A 253 -17.71 -27.03 -20.30
CA GLU A 253 -16.34 -26.65 -20.66
C GLU A 253 -15.93 -25.33 -19.99
N ASN A 254 -16.82 -24.33 -19.99
CA ASN A 254 -16.58 -23.06 -19.30
C ASN A 254 -16.46 -23.24 -17.78
N LEU A 255 -17.31 -24.09 -17.18
CA LEU A 255 -17.23 -24.42 -15.74
C LEU A 255 -15.96 -25.21 -15.39
N GLU A 256 -15.45 -26.06 -16.29
CA GLU A 256 -14.16 -26.73 -16.11
C GLU A 256 -12.98 -25.76 -16.26
N HIS A 257 -13.05 -24.83 -17.21
CA HIS A 257 -12.04 -23.80 -17.41
C HIS A 257 -11.96 -22.84 -16.19
N ASP A 258 -13.11 -22.46 -15.63
CA ASP A 258 -13.20 -21.64 -14.41
C ASP A 258 -12.65 -22.37 -13.16
N LYS A 259 -12.81 -23.71 -13.09
CA LYS A 259 -12.20 -24.54 -12.03
C LYS A 259 -10.69 -24.64 -12.16
N GLN A 260 -10.13 -24.49 -13.37
CA GLN A 260 -8.67 -24.52 -13.60
C GLN A 260 -8.01 -23.15 -13.38
N LEU A 261 -8.73 -22.05 -13.57
CA LEU A 261 -8.21 -20.67 -13.41
C LEU A 261 -8.39 -20.10 -11.99
N SER A 262 -9.22 -20.70 -11.16
CA SER A 262 -9.39 -20.29 -9.75
C SER A 262 -8.52 -21.17 -8.85
N PRO A 263 -7.53 -20.62 -8.12
CA PRO A 263 -6.93 -21.31 -6.98
C PRO A 263 -8.07 -21.57 -6.01
N ARG A 264 -8.47 -22.83 -5.92
CA ARG A 264 -9.51 -23.39 -5.04
C ARG A 264 -9.49 -22.66 -3.69
N LYS A 265 -10.29 -21.61 -3.53
CA LYS A 265 -10.57 -21.03 -2.22
C LYS A 265 -11.50 -22.01 -1.56
N TYR A 266 -10.90 -23.00 -0.91
CA TYR A 266 -11.62 -23.87 0.00
C TYR A 266 -12.28 -22.98 1.04
N ASP A 267 -13.60 -23.09 1.13
CA ASP A 267 -14.38 -22.50 2.20
C ASP A 267 -13.83 -23.10 3.51
N GLU A 268 -13.17 -22.26 4.33
CA GLU A 268 -12.47 -22.63 5.57
C GLU A 268 -13.38 -23.43 6.53
N SER A 269 -14.70 -23.29 6.38
CA SER A 269 -15.69 -24.04 7.15
C SER A 269 -15.74 -25.53 6.78
N THR A 270 -15.63 -25.85 5.49
CA THR A 270 -15.55 -27.23 4.98
C THR A 270 -14.22 -27.88 5.33
N ASP A 271 -13.11 -27.14 5.23
CA ASP A 271 -11.79 -27.65 5.61
C ASP A 271 -11.72 -27.98 7.10
N ARG A 272 -12.29 -27.14 7.99
CA ARG A 272 -12.36 -27.46 9.42
C ARG A 272 -13.17 -28.72 9.71
N ASN A 273 -14.29 -28.91 9.04
CA ASN A 273 -15.14 -30.09 9.24
C ASN A 273 -14.46 -31.37 8.71
N VAL A 274 -13.76 -31.28 7.59
CA VAL A 274 -12.99 -32.40 7.02
C VAL A 274 -11.78 -32.72 7.88
N VAL A 275 -11.03 -31.71 8.34
CA VAL A 275 -9.90 -31.86 9.25
C VAL A 275 -10.35 -32.49 10.56
N HIS A 276 -11.45 -32.01 11.16
CA HIS A 276 -12.00 -32.59 12.38
C HIS A 276 -12.47 -34.04 12.19
N LYS A 277 -13.04 -34.37 11.02
CA LYS A 277 -13.43 -35.76 10.70
C LYS A 277 -12.21 -36.65 10.45
N MET A 278 -11.14 -36.11 9.86
CA MET A 278 -9.86 -36.81 9.69
C MET A 278 -9.15 -37.05 11.02
N GLU A 279 -9.16 -36.10 11.95
CA GLU A 279 -8.62 -36.27 13.30
C GLU A 279 -9.36 -37.38 14.06
N LYS A 280 -10.70 -37.37 14.04
CA LYS A 280 -11.50 -38.45 14.65
C LYS A 280 -11.19 -39.81 14.03
N LEU A 281 -11.02 -39.88 12.72
CA LEU A 281 -10.67 -41.14 12.05
C LEU A 281 -9.26 -41.60 12.41
N LYS A 282 -8.30 -40.68 12.57
CA LYS A 282 -6.95 -41.00 13.05
C LYS A 282 -6.97 -41.56 14.47
N GLU A 283 -7.68 -40.93 15.38
CA GLU A 283 -7.82 -41.41 16.76
C GLU A 283 -8.43 -42.83 16.80
N MET A 284 -9.44 -43.09 15.96
CA MET A 284 -10.02 -44.43 15.84
C MET A 284 -9.04 -45.45 15.24
N CYS A 285 -8.24 -45.07 14.25
CA CYS A 285 -7.21 -45.94 13.69
C CYS A 285 -6.14 -46.26 14.74
N GLU A 286 -5.65 -45.26 15.49
CA GLU A 286 -4.68 -45.47 16.57
C GLU A 286 -5.25 -46.38 17.67
N TYR A 287 -6.54 -46.25 18.00
CA TYR A 287 -7.20 -47.14 18.94
C TYR A 287 -7.17 -48.60 18.46
N TYR A 288 -7.57 -48.87 17.21
CA TYR A 288 -7.57 -50.22 16.67
C TYR A 288 -6.17 -50.79 16.46
N GLU A 289 -5.18 -49.96 16.14
CA GLU A 289 -3.78 -50.39 16.05
C GLU A 289 -3.26 -50.83 17.43
N ASN A 290 -3.55 -50.09 18.49
CA ASN A 290 -3.18 -50.45 19.85
C ASN A 290 -3.88 -51.73 20.34
N GLU A 291 -5.17 -51.90 20.02
CA GLU A 291 -5.92 -53.12 20.35
C GLU A 291 -5.35 -54.35 19.63
N LEU A 292 -4.96 -54.17 18.36
CA LEU A 292 -4.35 -55.23 17.57
C LEU A 292 -2.94 -55.58 18.06
N GLU A 293 -2.19 -54.59 18.58
CA GLU A 293 -0.89 -54.80 19.23
C GLU A 293 -1.03 -55.59 20.54
N GLN A 294 -2.03 -55.27 21.37
CA GLN A 294 -2.35 -56.03 22.59
C GLN A 294 -2.70 -57.48 22.26
N MET A 295 -3.57 -57.72 21.27
CA MET A 295 -3.92 -59.08 20.85
C MET A 295 -2.71 -59.88 20.33
N LYS A 296 -1.76 -59.23 19.64
CA LYS A 296 -0.51 -59.89 19.22
C LYS A 296 0.35 -60.30 20.41
N ASP A 297 0.43 -59.46 21.43
CA ASP A 297 1.20 -59.76 22.63
C ASP A 297 0.55 -60.87 23.46
N ASP A 298 -0.77 -60.88 23.59
CA ASP A 298 -1.52 -61.99 24.19
C ASP A 298 -1.28 -63.30 23.42
N LEU A 299 -1.30 -63.27 22.08
CA LEU A 299 -0.96 -64.43 21.27
C LEU A 299 0.48 -64.90 21.46
N LYS A 300 1.44 -64.00 21.66
CA LYS A 300 2.82 -64.38 22.00
C LYS A 300 2.88 -65.04 23.38
N ILE A 301 2.13 -64.54 24.37
CA ILE A 301 2.05 -65.16 25.70
C ILE A 301 1.45 -66.56 25.59
N MET A 302 0.31 -66.71 24.91
CA MET A 302 -0.34 -68.00 24.69
C MET A 302 0.56 -69.00 23.95
N ARG A 303 1.34 -68.54 22.95
CA ARG A 303 2.34 -69.38 22.27
C ARG A 303 3.43 -69.84 23.23
N ARG A 304 4.00 -68.94 24.04
CA ARG A 304 5.00 -69.30 25.05
C ARG A 304 4.44 -70.27 26.10
N GLU A 305 3.20 -70.10 26.53
CA GLU A 305 2.55 -71.03 27.46
C GLU A 305 2.32 -72.40 26.82
N ARG A 306 1.79 -72.44 25.59
CA ARG A 306 1.64 -73.68 24.83
C ARG A 306 2.98 -74.40 24.66
N ASP A 307 4.04 -73.67 24.34
CA ASP A 307 5.38 -74.24 24.17
C ASP A 307 5.92 -74.76 25.52
N LYS A 308 5.70 -74.06 26.64
CA LYS A 308 5.98 -74.58 28.00
C LYS A 308 5.20 -75.85 28.35
N TYR A 309 3.95 -75.98 27.91
CA TYR A 309 3.17 -77.20 28.12
C TYR A 309 3.66 -78.35 27.23
N ARG A 310 4.10 -78.05 26.01
CA ARG A 310 4.73 -79.03 25.11
C ARG A 310 6.03 -79.57 25.70
N ASP A 311 6.89 -78.70 26.23
CA ASP A 311 8.16 -79.08 26.85
C ASP A 311 7.99 -79.87 28.17
N LYS A 312 6.79 -79.89 28.77
CA LYS A 312 6.46 -80.71 29.94
C LYS A 312 5.89 -82.09 29.59
N LEU A 313 5.56 -82.33 28.31
CA LEU A 313 4.99 -83.57 27.78
C LEU A 313 6.04 -84.45 27.08
N GLU A 314 7.24 -83.91 26.83
CA GLU A 314 8.47 -84.63 26.43
C GLU A 314 9.34 -84.93 27.66
#